data_AF-A0A1F9FI48-F1
#
_entry.id   AF-A0A1F9FI48-F1
#
_cell.length_a   1.000
_cell.length_b   1.000
_cell.length_c   1.000
_cell.angle_alpha   90.00
_cell.angle_beta   90.00
_cell.angle_gamma   90.00
#
_symmetry.space_group_name_H-M   'P 1'
#
loop_
_entity.id
_entity.type
_entity.pdbx_description
1 polymer ?
#
loop_
_entity_poly.entity_id
_entity_poly.type
_entity_poly.pdbx_seq_one_letter_code
_entity_poly.pdbx_strand_id
1 'polypeptide(L)'
;MLLLVGVGVLIAIVAVLRGEPFGETLAKVINTAIVTGIFGLLAIACADAAERRSSLLAYAGVVAALTAMVVFFIGVWFEAARHPWWWKAMAVSSSYALALWRATRLSLADVTGTLATMVVRGTIVATLAIATIITLMVLREQATPGLVRLMNACWILSIGGHIAVPILERLAKR
;
A
#
# COMPACT_ATOMS: atom_id res chain seq x y z
N MET A 1 17.52 -3.05 -1.30
CA MET A 1 16.25 -3.82 -1.34
C MET A 1 16.50 -5.31 -1.41
N LEU A 2 17.22 -5.83 -2.42
CA LEU A 2 17.59 -7.25 -2.52
C LEU A 2 18.30 -7.82 -1.27
N LEU A 3 19.11 -7.01 -0.60
CA LEU A 3 19.83 -7.41 0.61
C LEU A 3 18.87 -7.62 1.81
N LEU A 4 17.88 -6.75 2.00
CA LEU A 4 16.86 -6.89 3.05
C LEU A 4 15.92 -8.07 2.79
N VAL A 5 15.51 -8.25 1.54
CA VAL A 5 14.69 -9.41 1.11
C VAL A 5 15.49 -10.70 1.31
N GLY A 6 16.76 -10.72 0.88
CA GLY A 6 17.66 -11.85 1.03
C GLY A 6 17.87 -12.24 2.50
N VAL A 7 18.10 -11.26 3.37
CA VAL A 7 18.24 -11.50 4.83
C VAL A 7 16.94 -12.05 5.43
N GLY A 8 15.78 -11.49 5.08
CA GLY A 8 14.49 -11.97 5.57
C GLY A 8 14.20 -13.43 5.14
N VAL A 9 14.52 -13.77 3.89
CA VAL A 9 14.40 -15.14 3.36
C VAL A 9 15.40 -16.08 4.04
N LEU A 10 16.65 -15.65 4.25
CA LEU A 10 17.67 -16.47 4.89
C LEU A 10 17.30 -16.79 6.35
N ILE A 11 16.80 -15.81 7.10
CA ILE A 11 16.31 -15.99 8.47
C ILE A 11 15.13 -16.96 8.49
N ALA A 12 14.23 -16.85 7.50
CA ALA A 12 13.09 -17.76 7.37
C ALA A 12 13.51 -19.21 7.17
N ILE A 13 14.47 -19.44 6.26
CA ILE A 13 15.04 -20.76 5.97
C ILE A 13 15.74 -21.32 7.21
N VAL A 14 16.57 -20.52 7.90
CA VAL A 14 17.29 -20.94 9.11
C VAL A 14 16.34 -21.33 10.23
N ALA A 15 15.26 -20.58 10.43
CA ALA A 15 14.25 -20.89 11.46
C ALA A 15 13.50 -22.20 11.17
N VAL A 16 13.15 -22.46 9.91
CA VAL A 16 12.53 -23.73 9.49
C VAL A 16 13.49 -24.91 9.69
N LEU A 17 14.77 -24.75 9.38
CA LEU A 17 15.78 -25.81 9.50
C LEU A 17 16.15 -26.14 10.96
N ARG A 18 15.94 -25.24 11.93
CA ARG A 18 16.34 -25.43 13.34
C ARG A 18 15.31 -26.18 14.20
N GLY A 19 14.11 -26.46 13.69
CA GLY A 19 13.11 -27.28 14.41
C GLY A 19 12.63 -26.70 15.74
N GLU A 20 12.73 -25.38 15.95
CA GLU A 20 12.24 -24.71 17.17
C GLU A 20 10.71 -24.90 17.33
N PRO A 21 10.19 -24.91 18.58
CA PRO A 21 8.77 -25.12 18.84
C PRO A 21 7.90 -24.15 18.03
N PHE A 22 7.02 -24.76 17.23
CA PHE A 22 6.28 -24.26 16.07
C PHE A 22 5.35 -23.04 16.26
N GLY A 23 5.38 -22.35 17.40
CA GLY A 23 4.44 -21.28 17.69
C GLY A 23 4.89 -19.92 17.16
N GLU A 24 5.74 -19.25 17.94
CA GLU A 24 5.95 -17.80 17.81
C GLU A 24 7.03 -17.44 16.78
N THR A 25 8.18 -18.13 16.78
CA THR A 25 9.28 -17.85 15.84
C THR A 25 8.86 -18.09 14.39
N LEU A 26 8.14 -19.19 14.13
CA LEU A 26 7.61 -19.50 12.81
C LEU A 26 6.58 -18.46 12.35
N ALA A 27 5.69 -18.02 13.25
CA ALA A 27 4.72 -16.96 12.94
C ALA A 27 5.40 -15.62 12.60
N LYS A 28 6.45 -15.23 13.34
CA LYS A 28 7.25 -14.03 13.05
C LYS A 28 7.93 -14.12 11.68
N VAL A 29 8.48 -15.28 11.36
CA VAL A 29 9.11 -15.57 10.08
C VAL A 29 8.12 -15.49 8.91
N ILE A 30 6.97 -16.15 9.03
CA ILE A 30 5.93 -16.13 7.98
C ILE A 30 5.40 -14.71 7.78
N ASN A 31 5.13 -13.97 8.87
CA ASN A 31 4.72 -12.57 8.78
C ASN A 31 5.78 -11.70 8.10
N THR A 32 7.06 -11.88 8.44
CA THR A 32 8.17 -11.17 7.80
C THR A 32 8.19 -11.45 6.30
N ALA A 33 8.04 -12.72 5.88
CA ALA A 33 8.01 -13.10 4.47
C ALA A 33 6.82 -12.49 3.71
N ILE A 34 5.62 -12.54 4.30
CA ILE A 34 4.39 -11.95 3.71
C ILE A 34 4.54 -10.44 3.56
N VAL A 35 4.96 -9.75 4.62
CA VAL A 35 5.16 -8.29 4.62
C VAL A 35 6.20 -7.90 3.57
N THR A 36 7.33 -8.62 3.52
CA THR A 36 8.38 -8.39 2.53
C THR A 36 7.85 -8.58 1.11
N GLY A 37 7.06 -9.64 0.88
CA GLY A 37 6.44 -9.91 -0.41
C GLY A 37 5.48 -8.79 -0.82
N ILE A 38 4.53 -8.42 0.05
CA ILE A 38 3.52 -7.40 -0.24
C ILE A 38 4.17 -6.03 -0.48
N PHE A 39 4.93 -5.51 0.49
CA PHE A 39 5.50 -4.17 0.38
C PHE A 39 6.68 -4.11 -0.59
N GLY A 40 7.43 -5.20 -0.76
CA GLY A 40 8.43 -5.33 -1.80
C GLY A 40 7.82 -5.24 -3.20
N LEU A 41 6.72 -5.95 -3.46
CA LEU A 41 6.01 -5.85 -4.74
C LEU A 41 5.44 -4.45 -4.98
N LEU A 42 4.88 -3.80 -3.95
CA LEU A 42 4.40 -2.42 -4.05
C LEU A 42 5.54 -1.45 -4.37
N ALA A 43 6.68 -1.59 -3.68
CA ALA A 43 7.87 -0.76 -3.93
C ALA A 43 8.43 -0.97 -5.34
N ILE A 44 8.55 -2.22 -5.80
CA ILE A 44 9.00 -2.54 -7.17
C ILE A 44 8.04 -1.94 -8.20
N ALA A 45 6.72 -2.10 -8.02
CA ALA A 45 5.74 -1.57 -8.96
C ALA A 45 5.77 -0.04 -9.03
N CYS A 46 6.03 0.64 -7.91
CA CYS A 46 6.21 2.09 -7.90
C CYS A 46 7.56 2.51 -8.51
N ALA A 47 8.62 1.72 -8.32
CA ALA A 47 9.93 1.97 -8.93
C ALA A 47 9.89 1.82 -10.46
N ASP A 48 9.31 0.74 -10.98
CA ASP A 48 9.09 0.54 -12.43
C ASP A 48 8.25 1.68 -13.03
N ALA A 49 7.25 2.17 -12.29
CA ALA A 49 6.49 3.34 -12.70
C ALA A 49 7.34 4.62 -12.76
N ALA A 50 8.21 4.84 -11.77
CA ALA A 50 9.10 6.00 -11.71
C ALA A 50 10.12 6.00 -12.86
N GLU A 51 10.60 4.82 -13.26
CA GLU A 51 11.50 4.65 -14.42
C GLU A 51 10.81 4.98 -15.74
N ARG A 52 9.54 4.57 -15.90
CA ARG A 52 8.75 4.86 -17.12
C ARG A 52 8.35 6.33 -17.21
N ARG A 53 7.95 6.91 -16.09
CA ARG A 53 7.52 8.30 -16.01
C ARG A 53 7.84 8.85 -14.62
N SER A 54 8.86 9.71 -14.56
CA SER A 54 9.23 10.42 -13.33
C SER A 54 8.00 11.14 -12.78
N SER A 55 7.53 10.65 -11.63
CA SER A 55 6.34 11.12 -10.95
C SER A 55 6.60 11.13 -9.47
N LEU A 56 6.30 12.25 -8.82
CA LEU A 56 6.44 12.39 -7.37
C LEU A 56 5.59 11.34 -6.62
N LEU A 57 4.45 10.92 -7.19
CA LEU A 57 3.61 9.86 -6.64
C LEU A 57 4.32 8.51 -6.62
N ALA A 58 5.11 8.21 -7.66
CA ALA A 58 5.83 6.95 -7.78
C ALA A 58 6.93 6.86 -6.71
N TYR A 59 7.75 7.90 -6.57
CA TYR A 59 8.76 7.97 -5.51
C TYR A 59 8.14 7.96 -4.11
N ALA A 60 7.04 8.71 -3.90
CA ALA A 60 6.31 8.68 -2.64
C ALA A 60 5.77 7.28 -2.32
N GLY A 61 5.30 6.54 -3.33
CA GLY A 61 4.84 5.16 -3.19
C GLY A 61 5.96 4.20 -2.77
N VAL A 62 7.16 4.32 -3.35
CA VAL A 62 8.35 3.56 -2.93
C VAL A 62 8.66 3.83 -1.46
N VAL A 63 8.77 5.11 -1.08
CA VAL A 63 9.09 5.50 0.30
C VAL A 63 8.02 5.02 1.27
N ALA A 64 6.74 5.15 0.93
CA ALA A 64 5.63 4.70 1.76
C ALA A 64 5.63 3.18 1.95
N ALA A 65 5.87 2.40 0.88
CA ALA A 65 5.96 0.95 0.96
C ALA A 65 7.14 0.48 1.82
N LEU A 66 8.32 1.10 1.65
CA LEU A 66 9.49 0.80 2.50
C LEU A 66 9.24 1.18 3.96
N THR A 67 8.62 2.33 4.21
CA THR A 67 8.25 2.77 5.57
C THR A 67 7.30 1.78 6.21
N ALA A 68 6.25 1.35 5.49
CA ALA A 68 5.32 0.34 5.99
C ALA A 68 6.01 -0.98 6.30
N MET A 69 6.91 -1.44 5.42
CA MET A 69 7.72 -2.64 5.64
C MET A 69 8.55 -2.54 6.93
N VAL A 70 9.22 -1.41 7.16
CA VAL A 70 10.02 -1.17 8.37
C VAL A 70 9.14 -1.17 9.63
N VAL A 71 7.99 -0.47 9.60
CA VAL A 71 7.04 -0.45 10.73
C VAL A 71 6.55 -1.86 11.08
N PHE A 72 6.28 -2.68 10.07
CA PHE A 72 5.90 -4.09 10.28
C PHE A 72 7.04 -4.91 10.88
N PHE A 73 8.27 -4.79 10.37
CA PHE A 73 9.42 -5.51 10.94
C PHE A 73 9.67 -5.13 12.39
N ILE A 74 9.58 -3.84 12.72
CA ILE A 74 9.70 -3.39 14.10
C ILE A 74 8.62 -4.05 14.98
N GLY A 75 7.39 -4.12 14.49
CA GLY A 75 6.28 -4.79 15.15
C GLY A 75 6.50 -6.26 15.44
N VAL A 76 6.93 -6.99 14.41
CA VAL A 76 7.09 -8.44 14.45
C VAL A 76 8.25 -8.86 15.36
N TRP A 77 9.38 -8.14 15.32
CA TRP A 77 10.61 -8.56 15.99
C TRP A 77 10.84 -7.92 17.35
N PHE A 78 10.36 -6.70 17.59
CA PHE A 78 10.61 -5.96 18.83
C PHE A 78 9.39 -5.88 19.76
N GLU A 79 8.41 -6.77 19.56
CA GLU A 79 7.18 -6.82 20.36
C GLU A 79 6.43 -5.48 20.43
N ALA A 80 6.67 -4.57 19.47
CA ALA A 80 6.05 -3.25 19.46
C ALA A 80 4.52 -3.33 19.28
N ALA A 81 4.00 -4.49 18.86
CA ALA A 81 2.58 -4.82 18.87
C ALA A 81 1.91 -4.70 20.25
N ARG A 82 2.68 -4.72 21.35
CA ARG A 82 2.18 -4.44 22.70
C ARG A 82 1.81 -2.97 22.92
N HIS A 83 2.29 -2.07 22.06
CA HIS A 83 2.02 -0.63 22.19
C HIS A 83 0.82 -0.18 21.34
N PRO A 84 -0.11 0.61 21.92
CA PRO A 84 -1.27 1.12 21.19
C PRO A 84 -0.94 2.01 19.98
N TRP A 85 0.24 2.64 19.92
CA TRP A 85 0.62 3.47 18.78
C TRP A 85 1.06 2.65 17.57
N TRP A 86 1.54 1.41 17.77
CA TRP A 86 2.13 0.60 16.71
C TRP A 86 1.08 0.18 15.67
N TRP A 87 -0.08 -0.31 16.11
CA TRP A 87 -1.14 -0.74 15.19
C TRP A 87 -1.67 0.44 14.37
N LYS A 88 -1.69 1.64 14.96
CA LYS A 88 -2.05 2.89 14.26
C LYS A 88 -1.01 3.22 13.18
N ALA A 89 0.27 3.20 13.53
CA ALA A 89 1.36 3.45 12.58
C ALA A 89 1.31 2.45 11.41
N MET A 90 1.10 1.18 11.71
CA MET A 90 0.96 0.10 10.72
C MET A 90 -0.23 0.33 9.78
N ALA A 91 -1.41 0.65 10.33
CA ALA A 91 -2.61 0.91 9.55
C ALA A 91 -2.44 2.13 8.63
N VAL A 92 -1.86 3.22 9.15
CA VAL A 92 -1.60 4.46 8.38
C VAL A 92 -0.59 4.20 7.27
N SER A 93 0.57 3.62 7.59
CA SER A 93 1.63 3.37 6.59
C SER A 93 1.16 2.43 5.48
N SER A 94 0.40 1.38 5.83
CA SER A 94 -0.14 0.43 4.85
C SER A 94 -1.17 1.07 3.93
N SER A 95 -2.06 1.89 4.50
CA SER A 95 -3.11 2.60 3.75
C SER A 95 -2.49 3.55 2.73
N TYR A 96 -1.48 4.32 3.12
CA TYR A 96 -0.78 5.22 2.21
C TYR A 96 0.06 4.47 1.17
N ALA A 97 0.76 3.39 1.54
CA ALA A 97 1.51 2.57 0.59
C ALA A 97 0.60 2.02 -0.54
N LEU A 98 -0.57 1.48 -0.17
CA LEU A 98 -1.55 0.98 -1.13
C LEU A 98 -2.17 2.10 -1.98
N ALA A 99 -2.52 3.22 -1.35
CA ALA A 99 -3.13 4.35 -2.05
C ALA A 99 -2.17 4.98 -3.06
N LEU A 100 -0.90 5.18 -2.68
CA LEU A 100 0.13 5.73 -3.55
C LEU A 100 0.49 4.77 -4.69
N TRP A 101 0.55 3.46 -4.42
CA TRP A 101 0.71 2.46 -5.48
C TRP A 101 -0.42 2.54 -6.50
N ARG A 102 -1.68 2.55 -6.05
CA ARG A 102 -2.86 2.69 -6.93
C ARG A 102 -2.84 3.99 -7.73
N ALA A 103 -2.57 5.11 -7.05
CA ALA A 103 -2.47 6.42 -7.68
C ALA A 103 -1.35 6.47 -8.74
N THR A 104 -0.21 5.86 -8.44
CA THR A 104 0.92 5.76 -9.37
C THR A 104 0.54 4.97 -10.61
N ARG A 105 -0.11 3.81 -10.46
CA ARG A 105 -0.59 3.03 -11.62
C ARG A 105 -1.59 3.81 -12.47
N LEU A 106 -2.52 4.53 -11.84
CA LEU A 106 -3.48 5.37 -12.56
C LEU A 106 -2.80 6.53 -13.30
N SER A 107 -1.72 7.08 -12.76
CA SER A 107 -0.96 8.16 -13.41
C SER A 107 -0.18 7.73 -14.66
N LEU A 108 0.02 6.42 -14.83
CA LEU A 108 0.62 5.85 -16.03
C LEU A 108 -0.41 5.57 -17.15
N ALA A 109 -1.71 5.65 -16.86
CA ALA A 109 -2.73 5.41 -17.87
C ALA A 109 -2.63 6.48 -18.97
N ASP A 110 -2.48 6.02 -20.21
CA ASP A 110 -2.39 6.90 -21.37
C ASP A 110 -3.79 7.16 -21.92
N VAL A 111 -4.47 8.13 -21.30
CA VAL A 111 -5.83 8.53 -21.67
C VAL A 111 -5.83 9.86 -22.40
N THR A 112 -6.51 9.92 -23.54
CA THR A 112 -6.74 11.15 -24.29
C THR A 112 -8.14 11.71 -24.00
N GLY A 113 -8.26 13.03 -23.99
CA GLY A 113 -9.52 13.73 -23.75
C GLY A 113 -9.75 14.20 -22.31
N THR A 114 -10.48 15.31 -22.20
CA THR A 114 -10.73 16.02 -20.94
C THR A 114 -11.50 15.16 -19.94
N LEU A 115 -12.52 14.43 -20.39
CA LEU A 115 -13.34 13.55 -19.54
C LEU A 115 -12.51 12.42 -18.93
N ALA A 116 -11.68 11.75 -19.73
CA ALA A 116 -10.86 10.64 -19.24
C ALA A 116 -9.78 11.12 -18.27
N THR A 117 -9.19 12.28 -18.53
CA THR A 117 -8.25 12.93 -17.61
C THR A 117 -8.91 13.29 -16.28
N MET A 118 -10.14 13.82 -16.32
CA MET A 118 -10.93 14.11 -15.11
C MET A 118 -11.23 12.84 -14.31
N VAL A 119 -11.58 11.74 -14.97
CA VAL A 119 -11.81 10.44 -14.30
C VAL A 119 -10.54 9.95 -13.62
N VAL A 120 -9.38 9.95 -14.29
CA VAL A 120 -8.10 9.54 -13.68
C VAL A 120 -7.78 10.39 -12.45
N ARG A 121 -7.82 11.72 -12.58
CA ARG A 121 -7.52 12.64 -11.46
C ARG A 121 -8.50 12.47 -10.31
N GLY A 122 -9.80 12.38 -10.61
CA GLY A 122 -10.84 12.16 -9.61
C GLY A 122 -10.65 10.83 -8.87
N THR A 123 -10.25 9.78 -9.58
CA THR A 123 -9.94 8.47 -8.99
C THR A 123 -8.73 8.54 -8.06
N ILE A 124 -7.65 9.19 -8.50
CA ILE A 124 -6.45 9.40 -7.67
C ILE A 124 -6.80 10.16 -6.39
N VAL A 125 -7.55 11.27 -6.51
CA VAL A 125 -7.98 12.07 -5.36
C VAL A 125 -8.87 11.24 -4.43
N ALA A 126 -9.82 10.47 -4.96
CA ALA A 126 -10.68 9.60 -4.17
C ALA A 126 -9.87 8.53 -3.42
N THR A 127 -8.88 7.91 -4.07
CA THR A 127 -8.00 6.92 -3.45
C THR A 127 -7.18 7.51 -2.29
N LEU A 128 -6.59 8.70 -2.47
CA LEU A 128 -5.84 9.38 -1.42
C LEU A 128 -6.75 9.89 -0.28
N ALA A 129 -7.96 10.34 -0.62
CA ALA A 129 -8.97 10.73 0.35
C ALA A 129 -9.35 9.55 1.26
N ILE A 130 -9.52 8.34 0.71
CA ILE A 130 -9.79 7.13 1.51
C ILE A 130 -8.66 6.87 2.51
N ALA A 131 -7.39 6.91 2.08
CA ALA A 131 -6.26 6.72 2.98
C ALA A 131 -6.23 7.78 4.11
N THR A 132 -6.59 9.02 3.78
CA THR A 132 -6.67 10.13 4.75
C THR A 132 -7.83 9.91 5.74
N ILE A 133 -9.01 9.48 5.27
CA ILE A 133 -10.17 9.20 6.13
C ILE A 133 -9.86 8.01 7.06
N ILE A 134 -9.27 6.93 6.53
CA ILE A 134 -8.83 5.79 7.34
C ILE A 134 -7.84 6.25 8.41
N THR A 135 -6.87 7.09 8.04
CA THR A 135 -5.91 7.67 8.98
C THR A 135 -6.61 8.45 10.09
N LEU A 136 -7.59 9.29 9.75
CA LEU A 136 -8.35 10.03 10.75
C LEU A 136 -9.15 9.11 11.68
N MET A 137 -9.81 8.08 11.14
CA MET A 137 -10.59 7.11 11.92
C MET A 137 -9.69 6.29 12.86
N VAL A 138 -8.52 5.87 12.37
CA VAL A 138 -7.51 5.12 13.14
C VAL A 138 -6.90 5.97 14.25
N LEU A 139 -6.51 7.21 13.95
CA LEU A 139 -5.87 8.09 14.93
C LEU A 139 -6.84 8.54 16.01
N ARG A 140 -8.08 8.86 15.64
CA ARG A 140 -9.13 9.29 16.58
C ARG A 140 -9.88 8.15 17.27
N GLU A 141 -9.64 6.91 16.86
CA GLU A 141 -10.38 5.71 17.33
C GLU A 141 -11.91 5.89 17.24
N GLN A 142 -12.37 6.67 16.27
CA GLN A 142 -13.76 7.05 16.12
C GLN A 142 -14.20 6.93 14.68
N ALA A 143 -15.18 6.06 14.45
CA ALA A 143 -15.87 5.92 13.18
C ALA A 143 -17.21 6.68 13.23
N THR A 144 -17.17 7.99 13.02
CA THR A 144 -18.43 8.75 12.97
C THR A 144 -19.23 8.33 11.72
N PRO A 145 -20.58 8.29 11.80
CA PRO A 145 -21.41 7.90 10.65
C PRO A 145 -21.13 8.74 9.40
N GLY A 146 -20.79 10.02 9.57
CA GLY A 146 -20.40 10.90 8.48
C GLY A 146 -19.10 10.48 7.79
N LEU A 147 -18.05 10.15 8.55
CA LEU A 147 -16.78 9.67 7.99
C LEU A 147 -16.94 8.35 7.25
N VAL A 148 -17.74 7.43 7.78
CA VAL A 148 -18.02 6.14 7.13
C VAL A 148 -18.76 6.34 5.80
N ARG A 149 -19.76 7.22 5.76
CA ARG A 149 -20.47 7.56 4.52
C ARG A 149 -19.55 8.18 3.48
N LEU A 150 -18.69 9.11 3.91
CA LEU A 150 -17.71 9.75 3.03
C LEU A 150 -16.69 8.73 2.49
N MET A 151 -16.16 7.86 3.35
CA MET A 151 -15.26 6.79 2.96
C MET A 151 -15.91 5.87 1.92
N ASN A 152 -17.15 5.44 2.14
CA ASN A 152 -17.88 4.60 1.20
C ASN A 152 -18.08 5.29 -0.16
N ALA A 153 -18.44 6.59 -0.16
CA ALA A 153 -18.58 7.37 -1.38
C ALA A 153 -17.24 7.45 -2.15
N CYS A 154 -16.14 7.76 -1.47
CA CYS A 154 -14.81 7.76 -2.07
C CYS A 154 -14.42 6.37 -2.58
N TRP A 155 -14.79 5.30 -1.87
CA TRP A 155 -14.48 3.93 -2.27
C TRP A 155 -15.20 3.53 -3.55
N ILE A 156 -16.49 3.88 -3.67
CA ILE A 156 -17.27 3.69 -4.90
C ILE A 156 -16.61 4.44 -6.07
N LEU A 157 -16.23 5.70 -5.88
CA LEU A 157 -15.54 6.49 -6.91
C LEU A 157 -14.18 5.89 -7.29
N SER A 158 -13.41 5.43 -6.30
CA SER A 158 -12.10 4.82 -6.53
C SER A 158 -12.21 3.48 -7.29
N ILE A 159 -13.17 2.62 -6.93
CA ILE A 159 -13.41 1.35 -7.60
C ILE A 159 -13.93 1.58 -9.02
N GLY A 160 -14.94 2.44 -9.17
CA GLY A 160 -15.52 2.79 -10.46
C GLY A 160 -14.47 3.37 -11.40
N GLY A 161 -13.61 4.26 -10.89
CA GLY A 161 -12.49 4.83 -11.62
C GLY A 161 -11.46 3.79 -12.06
N HIS A 162 -11.08 2.86 -11.17
CA HIS A 162 -10.16 1.77 -11.52
C HIS A 162 -10.69 0.84 -12.62
N ILE A 163 -12.01 0.66 -12.70
CA ILE A 163 -12.66 -0.12 -13.77
C ILE A 163 -12.77 0.73 -15.05
N ALA A 164 -13.13 2.01 -14.92
CA ALA A 164 -13.38 2.90 -16.04
C ALA A 164 -12.09 3.26 -16.81
N VAL A 165 -10.98 3.53 -16.11
CA VAL A 165 -9.71 3.95 -16.74
C VAL A 165 -9.20 2.97 -17.81
N PRO A 166 -9.09 1.65 -17.59
CA PRO A 166 -8.66 0.72 -18.64
C PRO A 166 -9.65 0.61 -19.80
N ILE A 167 -10.96 0.82 -19.55
CA ILE A 167 -11.97 0.87 -20.62
C ILE A 167 -11.77 2.12 -21.48
N LEU A 168 -11.59 3.27 -20.85
CA LEU A 168 -11.32 4.55 -21.52
C LEU A 168 -10.02 4.51 -22.32
N GLU A 169 -8.96 3.91 -21.76
CA GLU A 169 -7.69 3.72 -22.45
C GLU A 169 -7.85 2.85 -23.71
N ARG A 170 -8.65 1.79 -23.65
CA ARG A 170 -8.95 0.94 -24.82
C ARG A 170 -9.78 1.66 -25.88
N LEU A 171 -10.71 2.51 -25.47
CA LEU A 171 -11.54 3.31 -26.39
C LEU A 171 -10.73 4.42 -27.05
N ALA A 172 -9.75 5.00 -26.35
CA ALA A 172 -8.88 6.07 -26.86
C ALA A 172 -7.86 5.58 -27.92
N LYS A 173 -7.54 4.29 -27.94
CA LYS A 173 -6.62 3.67 -28.92
C LYS A 173 -7.31 3.17 -30.19
N ARG A 174 -8.63 3.32 -30.29
CA ARG A 174 -9.41 3.02 -31.51
C ARG A 174 -9.64 4.31 -32.30
#